data_AF-A0A1F8JKB1-F1
#
_entry.id   AF-A0A1F8JKB1-F1
#
_cell.length_a   1.000
_cell.length_b   1.000
_cell.length_c   1.000
_cell.angle_alpha   90.00
_cell.angle_beta   90.00
_cell.angle_gamma   90.00
#
_symmetry.space_group_name_H-M   'P 1'
#
loop_
_entity.id
_entity.type
_entity.pdbx_description
1 polymer ?
#
loop_
_entity_poly.entity_id
_entity_poly.type
_entity_poly.pdbx_seq_one_letter_code
_entity_poly.pdbx_strand_id
1 'polypeptide(L)' 'MAKIDDLTKDLVDLLEEILLDVPKSVNGNKSASQRIRTKTVRLSKLTKAWRRVSLETEQKRVRKK' A
#
# COMPACT_ATOMS: atom_id res chain seq x y z
N MET A 1 9.74 -0.21 -14.95
CA MET A 1 9.28 0.71 -13.88
C MET A 1 7.81 0.44 -13.64
N ALA A 2 7.40 0.16 -12.41
CA ALA A 2 5.98 -0.01 -12.07
C ALA A 2 5.22 1.30 -12.34
N LYS A 3 4.03 1.22 -12.93
CA LYS A 3 3.19 2.40 -13.19
C LYS A 3 2.42 2.78 -11.93
N ILE A 4 2.01 4.04 -11.83
CA ILE A 4 1.23 4.52 -10.68
C ILE A 4 -0.10 3.78 -10.53
N ASP A 5 -0.75 3.42 -11.65
CA ASP A 5 -2.02 2.70 -11.62
C ASP A 5 -1.84 1.29 -11.04
N ASP A 6 -0.74 0.61 -11.37
CA ASP A 6 -0.41 -0.72 -10.82
C ASP A 6 -0.16 -0.61 -9.31
N LEU A 7 0.64 0.38 -8.89
CA LEU A 7 0.90 0.62 -7.46
C LEU A 7 -0.36 1.03 -6.68
N THR A 8 -1.34 1.64 -7.35
CA THR A 8 -2.61 2.03 -6.75
C THR A 8 -3.50 0.81 -6.53
N LYS A 9 -3.54 -0.12 -7.50
CA LYS A 9 -4.23 -1.41 -7.35
C LYS A 9 -3.61 -2.24 -6.23
N ASP A 10 -2.27 -2.38 -6.22
CA ASP A 10 -1.55 -3.07 -5.15
C ASP A 10 -1.86 -2.48 -3.76
N LEU A 11 -2.08 -1.16 -3.70
CA LEU A 11 -2.38 -0.46 -2.45
C LEU A 11 -3.81 -0.76 -1.98
N VAL A 12 -4.77 -0.78 -2.89
CA VAL A 12 -6.17 -1.17 -2.61
C VAL A 12 -6.21 -2.59 -2.07
N ASP A 13 -5.64 -3.55 -2.80
CA ASP A 13 -5.65 -4.97 -2.44
C ASP A 13 -5.03 -5.19 -1.05
N LEU A 14 -3.88 -4.54 -0.78
CA LEU A 14 -3.21 -4.65 0.52
C LEU A 14 -4.03 -4.05 1.66
N LEU A 15 -4.73 -2.94 1.43
CA LEU A 15 -5.58 -2.32 2.44
C LEU A 15 -6.81 -3.18 2.74
N GLU A 16 -7.44 -3.76 1.72
CA GLU A 16 -8.55 -4.71 1.90
C GLU A 16 -8.11 -5.94 2.69
N GLU A 17 -6.95 -6.52 2.35
CA GLU A 17 -6.37 -7.62 3.09
C GLU A 17 -6.10 -7.29 4.57
N ILE A 18 -5.69 -6.05 4.88
CA ILE A 18 -5.50 -5.60 6.26
C ILE A 18 -6.85 -5.48 6.95
N LEU A 19 -7.83 -4.83 6.31
CA LEU A 19 -9.17 -4.62 6.84
C LEU A 19 -9.87 -5.94 7.20
N LEU A 20 -9.67 -6.99 6.40
CA LEU A 20 -10.21 -8.33 6.69
C LEU A 20 -9.60 -8.99 7.94
N ASP A 21 -8.39 -8.60 8.34
CA ASP A 21 -7.70 -9.15 9.51
C ASP A 21 -7.93 -8.32 10.78
N VAL A 22 -8.23 -7.02 10.66
CA VAL A 22 -8.49 -6.12 11.80
C VAL A 22 -9.54 -6.68 12.78
N PRO A 23 -10.78 -7.04 12.37
CA PRO A 23 -11.78 -7.52 13.32
C PRO A 23 -11.37 -8.85 13.97
N LYS A 24 -10.67 -9.72 13.24
CA LYS A 24 -10.14 -10.98 13.77
C LYS A 24 -9.10 -10.71 14.86
N SER A 25 -8.21 -9.75 14.63
CA SER A 25 -7.20 -9.33 15.60
C SER A 25 -7.81 -8.69 16.83
N VAL A 26 -8.85 -7.85 16.67
CA VAL A 26 -9.59 -7.26 17.79
C VAL A 26 -10.22 -8.36 18.66
N ASN A 27 -10.73 -9.42 18.03
CA ASN A 27 -11.27 -10.60 18.72
C ASN A 27 -10.19 -11.56 19.29
N GLY A 28 -8.95 -11.11 19.42
CA GLY A 28 -7.86 -11.88 20.05
C GLY A 28 -7.15 -12.90 19.14
N ASN A 29 -7.41 -12.91 17.84
CA ASN A 29 -6.72 -13.80 16.91
C ASN A 29 -5.25 -13.37 16.69
N LYS A 30 -4.32 -14.03 17.39
CA LYS A 30 -2.88 -13.75 17.32
C LYS A 30 -2.28 -13.87 15.91
N SER A 31 -2.76 -14.83 15.11
CA SER A 31 -2.29 -14.99 13.72
C SER A 31 -2.73 -13.82 12.85
N ALA A 32 -3.95 -13.31 13.04
CA ALA A 32 -4.42 -12.10 12.37
C ALA A 32 -3.59 -10.88 12.77
N SER A 33 -3.28 -10.73 14.07
CA SER A 33 -2.39 -9.66 14.55
C SER A 33 -1.01 -9.71 13.89
N GLN A 34 -0.44 -10.91 13.74
CA GLN A 34 0.84 -11.08 13.06
C GLN A 34 0.75 -10.77 11.56
N ARG A 35 -0.33 -11.16 10.89
CA ARG A 35 -0.56 -10.80 9.47
C ARG A 35 -0.67 -9.29 9.30
N ILE A 36 -1.42 -8.60 10.16
CA ILE A 36 -1.50 -7.13 10.14
C ILE A 36 -0.10 -6.53 10.28
N ARG A 37 0.70 -6.99 11.25
CA ARG A 37 2.09 -6.51 11.44
C ARG A 37 2.95 -6.70 10.18
N THR A 38 2.87 -7.85 9.52
CA THR A 38 3.62 -8.09 8.28
C THR A 38 3.11 -7.19 7.15
N LYS A 39 1.79 -7.05 7.00
CA LYS A 39 1.17 -6.24 5.95
C LYS A 39 1.45 -4.75 6.12
N THR A 40 1.56 -4.22 7.35
CA THR A 40 1.93 -2.81 7.57
C THR A 40 3.37 -2.51 7.17
N VAL A 41 4.30 -3.46 7.32
CA VAL A 41 5.66 -3.34 6.77
C VAL A 41 5.62 -3.27 5.23
N ARG A 42 4.81 -4.12 4.59
CA ARG A 42 4.61 -4.08 3.12
C ARG A 42 3.98 -2.75 2.69
N LEU A 43 2.99 -2.25 3.43
CA LEU A 43 2.31 -0.99 3.18
C LEU A 43 3.29 0.19 3.22
N SER A 44 4.21 0.22 4.19
CA SER A 44 5.24 1.26 4.27
C SER A 44 6.15 1.28 3.03
N LYS A 45 6.53 0.10 2.51
CA LYS A 45 7.34 0.00 1.29
C LYS A 45 6.56 0.46 0.06
N LEU A 46 5.31 0.01 -0.07
CA LEU A 46 4.45 0.33 -1.21
C LEU A 46 4.12 1.82 -1.27
N THR A 47 3.74 2.44 -0.15
CA THR A 47 3.43 3.87 -0.08
C THR A 47 4.64 4.76 -0.43
N LYS A 48 5.86 4.37 -0.03
CA LYS A 48 7.09 5.05 -0.47
C LYS A 48 7.28 4.97 -1.98
N ALA A 49 7.10 3.78 -2.56
CA ALA A 49 7.21 3.58 -4.00
C ALA A 49 6.15 4.39 -4.77
N TRP A 50 4.90 4.32 -4.33
CA TRP A 50 3.77 5.06 -4.89
C TRP A 50 4.04 6.57 -4.87
N ARG A 51 4.45 7.13 -3.72
CA ARG A 51 4.77 8.56 -3.58
C ARG A 51 5.87 9.00 -4.55
N ARG A 52 6.95 8.21 -4.66
CA ARG A 52 8.05 8.52 -5.58
C ARG A 52 7.55 8.60 -7.03
N VAL A 53 6.81 7.57 -7.48
CA VAL A 53 6.29 7.50 -8.85
C VAL A 53 5.25 8.60 -9.11
N SER A 54 4.43 8.98 -8.12
CA SER A 54 3.50 10.11 -8.20
C SER A 54 4.23 11.42 -8.47
N LEU A 55 5.26 11.73 -7.68
CA LEU A 55 6.05 12.95 -7.85
C LEU A 55 6.79 12.98 -9.19
N GLU A 56 7.38 11.85 -9.62
CA GLU A 56 8.02 11.73 -10.93
C GLU A 56 7.03 11.96 -12.08
N THR A 57 5.80 11.45 -11.94
CA THR A 57 4.74 11.62 -12.95
C THR A 57 4.29 13.07 -13.04
N GLU A 58 4.14 13.75 -11.90
CA GLU A 58 3.78 15.16 -11.82
C GLU A 58 4.88 16.05 -12.42
N GLN A 59 6.15 15.84 -12.06
CA GLN A 59 7.29 16.58 -12.63
C GLN A 59 7.40 16.42 -14.15
N LYS A 60 7.16 15.21 -14.67
CA LYS A 60 7.12 14.96 -16.13
C LYS A 60 5.99 15.71 -16.83
N ARG A 61 4.85 15.94 -16.16
CA ARG A 61 3.75 16.74 -16.71
C ARG A 61 4.11 18.22 -16.75
N VAL A 62 4.78 18.74 -15.72
CA VAL A 62 5.22 20.15 -15.67
C VAL A 62 6.27 20.44 -16.75
N ARG A 63 7.25 19.55 -16.98
CA ARG A 63 8.28 19.75 -18.01
C ARG A 63 7.81 19.62 -19.46
N LYS A 64 6.59 19.12 -19.69
CA LYS A 64 5.97 18.99 -21.02
C LYS A 64 5.05 20.17 -21.37
N LYS A 65 4.84 21.10 -20.43
CA LYS A 65 4.22 22.41 -20.68
C LYS A 65 5.32 23.43 -20.96
#